data_AF-J9BQ30-F1
#
_entry.id   AF-J9BQ30-F1
#
_cell.length_a   1.000
_cell.length_b   1.000
_cell.length_c   1.000
_cell.angle_alpha   90.00
_cell.angle_beta   90.00
_cell.angle_gamma   90.00
#
_symmetry.space_group_name_H-M   'P 1'
#
loop_
_entity.id
_entity.type
_entity.pdbx_description
1 polymer ?
#
loop_
_entity_poly.entity_id
_entity_poly.type
_entity_poly.pdbx_seq_one_letter_code
_entity_poly.pdbx_strand_id
1 'polypeptide(L)'
;DIPVSVGIAPTKTLAKIGSKFAKQYKGYRSVCMIDNEEKRRKALALFDLSDVWGIGKQTLAKLNYLGITTPLDFADKKESWVRSHFTKP
;
A
#
# COMPACT_ATOMS: atom_id res chain seq x y z
N ASP A 1 -15.35 16.64 20.12
CA ASP A 1 -14.10 16.23 19.44
C ASP A 1 -14.35 15.12 18.43
N ILE A 2 -13.71 15.19 17.26
CA ILE A 2 -13.77 14.15 16.24
C ILE A 2 -12.43 13.38 16.27
N PRO A 3 -12.43 12.06 16.55
CA PRO A 3 -11.19 11.30 16.60
C PRO A 3 -10.56 11.21 15.21
N VAL A 4 -9.27 11.54 15.14
CA VAL A 4 -8.47 11.49 13.90
C VAL A 4 -7.40 10.41 13.97
N SER A 5 -7.00 9.88 12.81
CA SER A 5 -5.90 8.92 12.69
C SER A 5 -4.83 9.47 11.74
N VAL A 6 -3.56 9.40 12.15
CA VAL A 6 -2.44 9.99 11.44
C VAL A 6 -1.47 8.90 10.99
N GLY A 7 -1.06 8.97 9.72
CA GLY A 7 0.00 8.15 9.16
C GLY A 7 1.20 9.00 8.76
N ILE A 8 2.40 8.61 9.19
CA ILE A 8 3.65 9.34 8.93
C ILE A 8 4.59 8.42 8.15
N ALA A 9 5.00 8.84 6.96
CA ALA A 9 5.96 8.10 6.13
C ALA A 9 6.64 8.99 5.09
N PRO A 10 7.76 8.57 4.48
CA PRO A 10 8.48 9.35 3.47
C PRO A 10 7.69 9.65 2.18
N THR A 11 6.66 8.85 1.86
CA THR A 11 5.85 9.03 0.65
C THR A 11 4.36 9.09 0.97
N LYS A 12 3.59 9.78 0.13
CA LYS A 12 2.13 9.94 0.31
C LYS A 12 1.39 8.61 0.35
N THR A 13 1.80 7.65 -0.48
CA THR A 13 1.21 6.31 -0.52
C THR A 13 1.43 5.56 0.78
N LEU A 14 2.67 5.58 1.31
CA LEU A 14 2.98 4.94 2.59
C LEU A 14 2.28 5.65 3.76
N ALA A 15 2.19 6.98 3.73
CA ALA A 15 1.49 7.74 4.77
C ALA A 15 -0.01 7.38 4.82
N LYS A 16 -0.64 7.18 3.66
CA LYS A 16 -2.03 6.68 3.58
C LYS A 16 -2.16 5.29 4.18
N ILE A 17 -1.25 4.38 3.83
CA ILE A 17 -1.21 3.02 4.39
C ILE A 17 -1.11 3.09 5.92
N GLY A 18 -0.18 3.91 6.43
CA GLY A 18 -0.03 4.17 7.86
C GLY A 18 -1.31 4.69 8.51
N SER A 19 -1.99 5.67 7.91
CA SER A 19 -3.25 6.21 8.45
C SER A 19 -4.35 5.13 8.52
N LYS A 20 -4.45 4.26 7.49
CA LYS A 20 -5.39 3.12 7.51
C LYS A 20 -5.05 2.15 8.65
N PHE A 21 -3.79 1.80 8.84
CA PHE A 21 -3.38 0.94 9.95
C PHE A 21 -3.57 1.57 11.32
N ALA A 22 -3.32 2.87 11.45
CA ALA A 22 -3.59 3.62 12.68
C ALA A 22 -5.07 3.56 13.08
N LYS A 23 -5.97 3.54 12.10
CA LYS A 23 -7.41 3.37 12.30
C LYS A 23 -7.80 1.92 12.59
N GLN A 24 -7.19 0.95 11.89
CA GLN A 24 -7.54 -0.47 11.97
C GLN A 24 -7.03 -1.15 13.24
N TYR A 25 -5.79 -0.86 13.64
CA TYR A 25 -5.14 -1.51 14.78
C TYR A 25 -5.03 -0.55 15.96
N LYS A 26 -5.80 -0.82 17.02
CA LYS A 26 -5.81 -0.01 18.26
C LYS A 26 -4.43 0.12 18.91
N GLY A 27 -3.51 -0.83 18.64
CA GLY A 27 -2.14 -0.79 19.14
C GLY A 27 -1.33 0.44 18.71
N TYR A 28 -1.68 1.07 17.58
CA TYR A 28 -1.03 2.30 17.12
C TYR A 28 -1.51 3.57 17.83
N ARG A 29 -2.54 3.49 18.68
CA ARG A 29 -3.08 4.67 19.40
C ARG A 29 -3.34 5.86 18.45
N SER A 30 -3.98 5.56 17.32
CA SER A 30 -4.30 6.52 16.26
C SER A 30 -3.13 7.15 15.49
N VAL A 31 -1.87 6.74 15.74
CA VAL A 31 -0.70 7.22 15.00
C VAL A 31 0.18 6.06 14.55
N CYS A 32 0.36 5.92 13.23
CA CYS A 32 1.25 4.90 12.66
C CYS A 32 2.39 5.56 11.89
N MET A 33 3.63 5.17 12.21
CA MET A 33 4.83 5.66 11.55
C MET A 33 5.53 4.54 10.78
N ILE A 34 5.78 4.76 9.49
CA ILE A 34 6.53 3.87 8.59
C ILE A 34 7.79 4.63 8.17
N ASP A 35 8.86 4.47 8.93
CA ASP A 35 10.12 5.22 8.84
C ASP A 35 11.33 4.36 8.40
N ASN A 36 11.17 3.02 8.36
CA ASN A 36 12.24 2.10 8.01
C ASN A 36 11.79 1.03 7.00
N GLU A 37 12.77 0.36 6.40
CA GLU A 37 12.55 -0.65 5.35
C GLU A 37 11.71 -1.82 5.85
N GLU A 38 11.97 -2.31 7.07
CA GLU A 38 11.23 -3.45 7.63
C GLU A 38 9.75 -3.13 7.81
N LYS A 39 9.42 -1.97 8.38
CA LYS A 39 8.04 -1.48 8.52
C LYS A 39 7.42 -1.26 7.15
N ARG A 40 8.17 -0.75 6.16
CA ARG A 40 7.68 -0.59 4.79
C ARG A 40 7.29 -1.93 4.18
N ARG A 41 8.17 -2.93 4.22
CA ARG A 41 7.90 -4.27 3.66
C ARG A 41 6.74 -4.94 4.39
N LYS A 42 6.72 -4.91 5.73
CA LYS A 42 5.59 -5.43 6.53
C LYS A 42 4.27 -4.74 6.17
N ALA A 43 4.29 -3.42 6.05
CA ALA A 43 3.12 -2.64 5.70
C ALA A 43 2.59 -3.03 4.31
N LEU A 44 3.47 -3.12 3.32
CA LEU A 44 3.09 -3.51 1.95
C LEU A 44 2.62 -4.97 1.84
N ALA A 45 3.13 -5.87 2.69
CA ALA A 45 2.70 -7.27 2.69
C ALA A 45 1.30 -7.46 3.29
N LEU A 46 0.93 -6.63 4.28
CA LEU A 46 -0.35 -6.71 4.98
C LEU A 46 -1.46 -5.85 4.36
N PHE A 47 -1.09 -4.94 3.45
CA PHE A 47 -2.05 -4.02 2.86
C PHE A 47 -2.76 -4.67 1.67
N ASP A 48 -4.02 -4.30 1.45
CA ASP A 48 -4.80 -4.82 0.32
C ASP A 48 -4.44 -4.03 -0.96
N LEU A 49 -4.19 -4.74 -2.05
CA LEU A 49 -3.95 -4.15 -3.38
C LEU A 49 -5.07 -3.20 -3.81
N SER A 50 -6.32 -3.52 -3.50
CA SER A 50 -7.49 -2.74 -3.88
C SER A 50 -7.57 -1.37 -3.19
N ASP A 51 -6.86 -1.18 -2.08
CA ASP A 51 -6.84 0.08 -1.32
C ASP A 51 -5.71 1.04 -1.74
N VAL A 52 -4.79 0.57 -2.58
CA VAL A 52 -3.68 1.36 -3.10
C VAL A 52 -4.23 2.39 -4.10
N TRP A 53 -3.88 3.66 -3.92
CA TRP A 53 -4.30 4.70 -4.87
C TRP A 53 -3.82 4.39 -6.28
N GLY A 54 -4.72 4.49 -7.26
CA GLY A 54 -4.45 4.20 -8.67
C GLY A 54 -4.72 2.75 -9.10
N ILE A 55 -4.96 1.82 -8.16
CA ILE A 55 -5.37 0.46 -8.49
C ILE A 55 -6.90 0.39 -8.54
N GLY A 56 -7.46 0.45 -9.76
CA GLY A 56 -8.89 0.25 -10.02
C GLY A 56 -9.25 -1.22 -10.24
N LYS A 57 -10.56 -1.50 -10.39
CA LYS A 57 -11.11 -2.87 -10.56
C LYS A 57 -10.43 -3.66 -11.68
N GLN A 58 -10.20 -3.04 -12.83
CA GLN A 58 -9.54 -3.69 -13.98
C GLN A 58 -8.06 -4.00 -13.69
N THR A 59 -7.34 -3.03 -13.13
CA THR A 59 -5.92 -3.20 -12.75
C THR A 59 -5.77 -4.29 -11.70
N LEU A 60 -6.64 -4.31 -10.68
CA LEU A 60 -6.66 -5.33 -9.64
C LEU A 60 -6.89 -6.73 -10.22
N ALA A 61 -7.89 -6.89 -11.09
CA ALA A 61 -8.17 -8.17 -11.75
C ALA A 61 -6.97 -8.65 -12.57
N LYS A 62 -6.30 -7.74 -13.30
CA LYS A 62 -5.10 -8.05 -14.07
C LYS A 62 -3.92 -8.43 -13.17
N LEU A 63 -3.69 -7.72 -12.07
CA LEU A 63 -2.64 -8.04 -11.10
C LEU A 63 -2.85 -9.43 -10.48
N ASN A 64 -4.08 -9.74 -10.05
CA ASN A 64 -4.44 -11.05 -9.52
C ASN A 64 -4.23 -12.16 -10.56
N TYR A 65 -4.62 -11.93 -11.82
CA TYR A 65 -4.37 -12.88 -12.92
C TYR A 65 -2.87 -13.14 -13.14
N LEU A 66 -2.03 -12.11 -12.94
CA LEU A 66 -0.56 -12.21 -13.02
C LEU A 66 0.08 -12.77 -11.74
N GLY A 67 -0.71 -13.26 -10.78
CA GLY A 67 -0.25 -13.85 -9.52
C GLY A 67 0.25 -12.83 -8.49
N ILE A 68 -0.09 -11.55 -8.65
CA ILE A 68 0.27 -10.48 -7.73
C ILE A 68 -0.90 -10.25 -6.78
N THR A 69 -0.71 -10.55 -5.50
CA THR A 69 -1.80 -10.52 -4.50
C THR A 69 -1.57 -9.50 -3.39
N THR A 70 -0.33 -9.04 -3.22
CA THR A 70 0.00 -7.97 -2.27
C THR A 70 0.66 -6.77 -2.97
N PRO A 71 0.56 -5.56 -2.39
CA PRO A 71 1.34 -4.40 -2.82
C PRO A 71 2.85 -4.65 -2.76
N LEU A 72 3.32 -5.52 -1.86
CA LEU A 72 4.73 -5.90 -1.79
C LEU A 72 5.15 -6.69 -3.04
N ASP A 73 4.35 -7.67 -3.46
CA ASP A 73 4.61 -8.45 -4.68
C ASP A 73 4.71 -7.54 -5.91
N PHE A 74 3.87 -6.50 -5.96
CA PHE A 74 3.90 -5.52 -7.03
C PHE A 74 5.14 -4.61 -6.95
N ALA A 75 5.48 -4.14 -5.75
CA ALA A 75 6.65 -3.29 -5.52
C ALA A 75 7.98 -4.01 -5.81
N ASP A 76 8.04 -5.33 -5.63
CA ASP A 76 9.21 -6.15 -5.93
C ASP A 76 9.35 -6.49 -7.43
N LYS A 77 8.37 -6.14 -8.28
CA LYS A 77 8.50 -6.32 -9.75
C LYS A 77 9.47 -5.30 -10.34
N LYS A 78 10.24 -5.76 -11.34
CA LYS A 78 11.10 -4.90 -12.14
C LYS A 78 10.27 -3.85 -12.88
N GLU A 79 10.79 -2.63 -12.97
CA GLU A 79 10.13 -1.53 -13.68
C GLU A 79 9.81 -1.88 -15.15
N SER A 80 10.71 -2.59 -15.84
CA SER A 80 10.49 -3.04 -17.22
C SER A 80 9.28 -3.98 -17.35
N TRP A 81 9.09 -4.88 -16.39
CA TRP A 81 7.94 -5.77 -16.34
C TRP A 81 6.65 -4.98 -16.11
N VAL A 82 6.67 -3.98 -15.21
CA VAL A 82 5.50 -3.12 -14.98
C VAL A 82 5.12 -2.37 -16.25
N ARG A 83 6.10 -1.78 -16.95
CA ARG A 83 5.87 -1.04 -18.21
C ARG A 83 5.38 -1.92 -19.36
N SER A 84 5.73 -3.20 -19.40
CA SER A 84 5.23 -4.11 -20.44
C SER A 84 3.79 -4.58 -20.19
N HIS A 85 3.32 -4.54 -18.94
CA HIS A 85 1.98 -5.00 -18.57
C HIS A 85 1.00 -3.85 -18.32
N PHE A 86 1.47 -2.67 -17.94
CA PHE A 86 0.63 -1.53 -17.58
C PHE A 86 1.11 -0.29 -18.33
N THR A 87 0.19 0.31 -19.07
CA THR A 87 0.38 1.63 -19.65
C THR A 87 0.10 2.67 -18.58
N LYS A 88 0.87 3.77 -18.57
CA LYS A 88 0.48 4.95 -17.79
C LYS A 88 -0.88 5.44 -18.31
N PRO A 89 -1.81 5.85 -17.44
CA PRO A 89 -2.94 6.67 -17.89
C PRO A 89 -2.44 7.97 -18.52
#